data_AF-A0A7X5DRG6-F1
#
_entry.id   AF-A0A7X5DRG6-F1
#
_cell.length_a   1.000
_cell.length_b   1.000
_cell.length_c   1.000
_cell.angle_alpha   90.00
_cell.angle_beta   90.00
_cell.angle_gamma   90.00
#
_symmetry.space_group_name_H-M   'P 1'
#
loop_
_entity.id
_entity.type
_entity.pdbx_description
1 polymer ?
#
loop_
_entity_poly.entity_id
_entity_poly.type
_entity_poly.pdbx_seq_one_letter_code
_entity_poly.pdbx_strand_id
1 'polypeptide(L)'
;MITSKQAAKVIYKRLVYLIAQSDWDDGNTALQIRALFTTICIICGVDADTPSCDYLLNLIYKNLSIGGATVDYGKFENFMLELIV
;
A
#
# COMPACT_ATOMS: atom_id res chain seq x y z
N MET A 1 -3.46 -23.73 9.17
CA MET A 1 -4.30 -22.99 8.21
C MET A 1 -4.29 -21.53 8.62
N ILE A 2 -3.85 -20.61 7.74
CA ILE A 2 -3.80 -19.16 8.03
C ILE A 2 -5.19 -18.57 7.74
N THR A 3 -5.70 -17.71 8.63
CA THR A 3 -6.98 -17.00 8.41
C THR A 3 -6.80 -15.80 7.47
N SER A 4 -7.84 -15.38 6.76
CA SER A 4 -7.78 -14.20 5.87
C SER A 4 -7.32 -12.93 6.61
N LYS A 5 -7.72 -12.77 7.88
CA LYS A 5 -7.27 -11.66 8.74
C LYS A 5 -5.77 -11.70 9.02
N GLN A 6 -5.21 -12.88 9.26
CA GLN A 6 -3.76 -13.06 9.45
C GLN A 6 -3.00 -12.80 8.14
N ALA A 7 -3.52 -13.30 7.01
CA ALA A 7 -2.93 -13.04 5.70
C ALA A 7 -2.91 -11.54 5.36
N ALA A 8 -4.04 -10.84 5.50
CA ALA A 8 -4.14 -9.39 5.29
C ALA A 8 -3.12 -8.61 6.12
N LYS A 9 -2.96 -8.98 7.40
CA LYS A 9 -1.98 -8.33 8.29
C LYS A 9 -0.53 -8.52 7.82
N VAL A 10 -0.18 -9.71 7.34
CA VAL A 10 1.17 -10.00 6.84
C VAL A 10 1.44 -9.23 5.55
N ILE A 11 0.49 -9.26 4.60
CA ILE A 11 0.59 -8.57 3.31
C ILE A 11 0.68 -7.05 3.54
N TYR A 12 -0.15 -6.50 4.43
CA TYR A 12 -0.11 -5.08 4.80
C TYR A 12 1.25 -4.67 5.35
N LYS A 13 1.81 -5.43 6.29
CA LYS A 13 3.15 -5.14 6.82
C LYS A 13 4.22 -5.19 5.74
N ARG A 14 4.12 -6.15 4.81
CA ARG A 14 5.06 -6.27 3.69
C ARG A 14 4.96 -5.08 2.74
N LEU A 15 3.74 -4.65 2.43
CA LEU A 15 3.48 -3.46 1.61
C LEU A 15 4.13 -2.22 2.22
N VAL A 16 3.81 -1.92 3.49
CA VAL A 16 4.37 -0.75 4.19
C VAL A 16 5.90 -0.79 4.22
N TYR A 17 6.49 -1.96 4.52
CA TYR A 17 7.94 -2.12 4.49
C TYR A 17 8.54 -1.84 3.10
N LEU A 18 7.92 -2.37 2.04
CA LEU A 18 8.41 -2.21 0.68
C LEU A 18 8.34 -0.74 0.25
N ILE A 19 7.22 -0.06 0.50
CA ILE A 19 7.08 1.38 0.20
C ILE A 19 8.13 2.20 0.96
N ALA A 20 8.41 1.87 2.22
CA ALA A 20 9.36 2.62 3.05
C ALA A 20 10.84 2.44 2.70
N GLN A 21 11.21 1.35 2.00
CA GLN A 21 12.61 0.95 1.82
C GLN A 21 13.07 0.94 0.37
N SER A 22 12.15 1.10 -0.57
CA SER A 22 12.46 0.90 -1.98
C SER A 22 12.61 2.21 -2.73
N ASP A 23 13.37 2.15 -3.81
CA ASP A 23 13.34 3.16 -4.86
C ASP A 23 12.05 2.97 -5.67
N TRP A 24 11.21 4.00 -5.71
CA TRP A 24 9.92 3.93 -6.40
C TRP A 24 10.07 4.01 -7.92
N ASP A 25 11.24 4.44 -8.41
CA ASP A 25 11.57 4.48 -9.83
C ASP A 25 11.96 3.09 -10.37
N ASP A 26 12.17 2.09 -9.50
CA ASP A 26 12.36 0.69 -9.91
C ASP A 26 11.03 0.04 -10.31
N GLY A 27 10.86 -0.23 -11.61
CA GLY A 27 9.62 -0.80 -12.15
C GLY A 27 9.23 -2.15 -11.53
N ASN A 28 10.18 -2.98 -11.10
CA ASN A 28 9.86 -4.25 -10.45
C ASN A 28 9.31 -4.05 -9.03
N THR A 29 9.87 -3.10 -8.27
CA THR A 29 9.34 -2.68 -6.97
C THR A 29 7.92 -2.14 -7.12
N ALA A 30 7.69 -1.25 -8.08
CA ALA A 30 6.37 -0.66 -8.34
C ALA A 30 5.30 -1.75 -8.61
N LEU A 31 5.63 -2.75 -9.43
CA LEU A 31 4.75 -3.90 -9.70
C LEU A 31 4.45 -4.73 -8.43
N GLN A 32 5.43 -4.94 -7.57
CA GLN A 32 5.23 -5.64 -6.30
C GLN A 32 4.34 -4.85 -5.34
N ILE A 33 4.54 -3.54 -5.24
CA ILE A 33 3.70 -2.64 -4.43
C ILE A 33 2.26 -2.70 -4.93
N ARG A 34 2.05 -2.58 -6.24
CA ARG A 34 0.71 -2.71 -6.87
C ARG A 34 0.06 -4.04 -6.50
N ALA A 35 0.76 -5.15 -6.74
CA ALA A 35 0.22 -6.49 -6.47
C ALA A 35 -0.19 -6.67 -5.00
N LEU A 36 0.63 -6.22 -4.06
CA LEU A 36 0.34 -6.29 -2.63
C LEU A 36 -0.85 -5.40 -2.26
N PHE A 37 -0.91 -4.17 -2.79
CA PHE A 37 -2.02 -3.25 -2.54
C PHE A 37 -3.34 -3.79 -3.09
N THR A 38 -3.38 -4.24 -4.34
CA THR A 38 -4.56 -4.86 -4.95
C THR A 38 -5.01 -6.09 -4.15
N THR A 39 -4.07 -6.91 -3.66
CA THR A 39 -4.41 -8.07 -2.84
C THR A 39 -5.10 -7.67 -1.53
N ILE A 40 -4.63 -6.61 -0.86
CA ILE A 40 -5.27 -6.09 0.35
C ILE A 40 -6.68 -5.59 0.03
N CYS A 41 -6.84 -4.85 -1.07
CA CYS A 41 -8.15 -4.35 -1.52
C CYS A 41 -9.13 -5.52 -1.72
N ILE A 42 -8.72 -6.59 -2.40
CA ILE A 42 -9.54 -7.79 -2.62
C ILE A 42 -9.92 -8.47 -1.30
N ILE A 43 -8.95 -8.69 -0.40
CA ILE A 43 -9.23 -9.37 0.89
C ILE A 43 -10.18 -8.54 1.76
N CYS A 44 -10.08 -7.21 1.68
CA CYS A 44 -10.87 -6.29 2.48
C CYS A 44 -12.18 -5.84 1.81
N GLY A 45 -12.43 -6.21 0.55
CA GLY A 45 -13.61 -5.76 -0.21
C GLY A 45 -13.61 -4.25 -0.44
N VAL A 46 -12.46 -3.70 -0.82
CA VAL A 46 -12.27 -2.28 -1.12
C VAL A 46 -12.12 -2.11 -2.63
N ASP A 47 -13.03 -1.37 -3.26
CA ASP A 47 -12.95 -1.05 -4.68
C ASP A 47 -12.10 0.20 -4.92
N ALA A 48 -11.40 0.25 -6.05
CA ALA A 48 -10.72 1.45 -6.51
C ALA A 48 -11.71 2.60 -6.72
N ASP A 49 -11.23 3.84 -6.65
CA ASP A 49 -12.03 5.07 -6.80
C ASP A 49 -13.19 5.21 -5.79
N THR A 50 -13.06 4.58 -4.61
CA THR A 50 -14.00 4.74 -3.50
C THR A 50 -13.36 5.46 -2.31
N PRO A 51 -14.15 6.16 -1.47
CA PRO A 51 -13.65 6.75 -0.22
C PRO A 51 -12.97 5.73 0.71
N SER A 52 -13.34 4.45 0.61
CA SER A 52 -12.71 3.36 1.35
C SER A 52 -11.27 3.09 0.88
N CYS A 53 -10.99 3.24 -0.42
CA CYS A 53 -9.65 3.15 -0.99
C CYS A 53 -8.79 4.33 -0.53
N ASP A 54 -9.33 5.54 -0.60
CA ASP A 54 -8.65 6.76 -0.10
C ASP A 54 -8.32 6.63 1.39
N TYR A 55 -9.23 6.07 2.18
CA TYR A 55 -8.99 5.78 3.59
C TYR A 55 -7.86 4.77 3.79
N LEU A 56 -7.81 3.70 2.98
CA LEU A 56 -6.75 2.71 3.04
C LEU A 56 -5.38 3.29 2.68
N LEU A 57 -5.30 4.13 1.63
CA LEU A 57 -4.08 4.85 1.24
C LEU A 57 -3.60 5.77 2.37
N ASN A 58 -4.51 6.55 2.96
CA ASN A 58 -4.21 7.39 4.12
C ASN A 58 -3.72 6.57 5.32
N LEU A 59 -4.30 5.40 5.56
CA LEU A 59 -3.87 4.52 6.64
C LEU A 59 -2.45 3.98 6.39
N ILE A 60 -2.12 3.59 5.16
CA ILE A 60 -0.77 3.17 4.77
C ILE A 60 0.22 4.31 5.02
N TYR A 61 -0.09 5.51 4.53
CA TYR A 61 0.76 6.68 4.71
C TYR A 61 1.02 7.00 6.19
N LYS A 62 -0.02 7.05 7.02
CA LYS A 62 0.13 7.27 8.47
C LYS A 62 1.08 6.26 9.12
N ASN A 63 1.02 4.99 8.71
CA ASN A 63 1.92 3.96 9.24
C ASN A 63 3.36 4.10 8.74
N LEU A 64 3.57 4.61 7.52
CA LEU A 64 4.91 4.96 7.03
C LEU A 64 5.54 6.08 7.88
N SER A 65 4.78 7.14 8.17
CA SER A 65 5.24 8.27 8.98
C SER A 65 5.56 7.86 10.43
N ILE A 66 4.73 7.01 11.05
CA ILE A 66 4.99 6.48 12.39
C ILE A 66 6.26 5.60 12.41
N GLY A 67 6.56 4.90 11.32
CA GLY A 67 7.77 4.09 11.15
C GLY A 67 9.05 4.89 10.92
N GLY A 68 8.99 6.23 10.90
CA GLY A 68 10.15 7.10 10.69
C GLY A 68 10.51 7.34 9.23
N ALA A 69 9.71 6.86 8.28
CA ALA A 69 9.91 7.14 6.86
C ALA A 69 9.50 8.60 6.58
N THR A 70 10.44 9.41 6.10
CA THR A 70 10.20 10.81 5.66
C THR A 70 9.74 10.80 4.21
N VAL A 71 8.54 10.28 4.02
CA VAL A 71 7.88 10.25 2.71
C VAL A 71 6.90 11.43 2.65
N ASP A 72 7.00 12.23 1.60
CA ASP A 72 6.02 13.29 1.32
C ASP A 72 4.68 12.68 0.89
N TYR A 73 3.58 13.16 1.46
CA TYR A 73 2.24 12.64 1.15
C TYR A 73 1.90 12.78 -0.33
N GLY A 74 2.16 13.94 -0.92
CA GLY A 74 1.83 14.19 -2.33
C GLY A 74 2.59 13.27 -3.27
N LYS A 75 3.88 13.03 -2.99
CA LYS A 75 4.67 12.04 -3.74
C LYS A 75 4.12 10.62 -3.59
N PHE A 76 3.79 10.21 -2.36
CA PHE A 76 3.20 8.91 -2.09
C PHE A 76 1.88 8.71 -2.81
N GLU A 77 0.98 9.69 -2.71
CA GLU A 77 -0.34 9.66 -3.31
C GLU A 77 -0.23 9.56 -4.84
N ASN A 78 0.57 10.41 -5.47
CA ASN A 78 0.79 10.36 -6.92
C ASN A 78 1.35 9.01 -7.37
N PHE A 79 2.37 8.49 -6.68
CA PHE A 79 2.94 7.18 -6.97
C PHE A 79 1.91 6.05 -6.87
N MET A 80 1.10 6.04 -5.81
CA MET A 80 0.07 5.02 -5.65
C MET A 80 -1.03 5.16 -6.71
N LEU A 81 -1.46 6.38 -7.03
CA LEU A 81 -2.47 6.64 -8.07
C LEU A 81 -2.01 6.16 -9.45
N GLU A 82 -0.74 6.36 -9.82
CA GLU A 82 -0.17 5.84 -11.06
C GLU A 82 -0.24 4.30 -11.17
N LEU A 83 -0.27 3.60 -10.03
CA LEU A 83 -0.33 2.15 -9.99
C LEU A 83 -1.75 1.59 -9.97
N ILE A 84 -2.76 2.38 -9.61
CA ILE A 84 -4.14 1.90 -9.39
C ILE A 84 -5.03 2.13 -10.64
N VAL A 85 -4.51 2.82 -11.66
CA VAL A 85 -5.17 3.06 -12.97
C VAL A 85 -5.37 1.77 -13.78
#